data_AF-A0A5C8TEA2-F1
#
_entry.id   AF-A0A5C8TEA2-F1
#
_cell.length_a   1.000
_cell.length_b   1.000
_cell.length_c   1.000
_cell.angle_alpha   90.00
_cell.angle_beta   90.00
_cell.angle_gamma   90.00
#
_symmetry.space_group_name_H-M   'P 1'
#
loop_
_entity.id
_entity.type
_entity.pdbx_description
1 polymer ?
#
loop_
_entity_poly.entity_id
_entity_poly.type
_entity_poly.pdbx_seq_one_letter_code
_entity_poly.pdbx_strand_id
1 'polypeptide(L)'
;MAAHFARELGFDGLAGLSPSDRARVDRRTAEAIDGCDPAAPEPVDGSGADDGMRRHLAEYRGLLQLRTDAANVRLAEAGEVFAPEDDA
;
A
#
# COMPACT_ATOMS: atom_id res chain seq x y z
N MET A 1 -8.48 -5.04 3.23
CA MET A 1 -7.64 -4.51 4.32
C MET A 1 -8.08 -3.16 4.85
N ALA A 2 -8.04 -2.05 4.09
CA ALA A 2 -8.41 -0.73 4.63
C ALA A 2 -9.83 -0.66 5.23
N ALA A 3 -10.82 -1.34 4.65
CA ALA A 3 -12.17 -1.42 5.22
C ALA A 3 -12.25 -2.21 6.54
N HIS A 4 -11.32 -3.14 6.78
CA HIS A 4 -11.19 -3.83 8.07
C HIS A 4 -10.63 -2.88 9.12
N PHE A 5 -9.53 -2.18 8.80
CA PHE A 5 -8.94 -1.20 9.70
C PHE A 5 -9.87 -0.02 9.99
N ALA A 6 -10.72 0.38 9.04
CA ALA A 6 -11.79 1.35 9.29
C ALA A 6 -12.75 0.86 10.39
N ARG A 7 -13.17 -0.41 10.36
CA ARG A 7 -14.03 -1.02 11.38
C ARG A 7 -13.35 -1.16 12.74
N GLU A 8 -12.07 -1.54 12.76
CA GLU A 8 -11.29 -1.56 14.01
C GLU A 8 -11.13 -0.17 14.65
N LEU A 9 -11.09 0.88 13.82
CA LEU A 9 -11.06 2.27 14.28
C LEU A 9 -12.44 2.83 14.64
N GLY A 10 -13.51 2.02 14.53
CA GLY A 10 -14.88 2.37 14.91
C GLY A 10 -15.74 2.97 13.79
N PHE A 11 -15.33 2.85 12.53
CA PHE A 11 -16.10 3.32 11.38
C PHE A 11 -16.84 2.17 10.69
N ASP A 12 -18.06 2.43 10.21
CA ASP A 12 -18.86 1.42 9.48
C ASP A 12 -18.20 1.00 8.14
N GLY A 13 -17.33 1.85 7.60
CA GLY A 13 -16.54 1.56 6.42
C GLY A 13 -15.75 2.77 5.94
N LEU A 14 -15.30 2.67 4.69
CA LEU A 14 -14.47 3.69 4.04
C LEU A 14 -15.26 4.85 3.44
N ALA A 15 -16.57 4.66 3.25
CA ALA A 15 -17.46 5.65 2.66
C ALA A 15 -17.83 6.72 3.68
N GLY A 16 -17.85 7.98 3.27
CA GLY A 16 -18.22 9.10 4.13
C GLY A 16 -17.15 9.51 5.15
N LEU A 17 -15.96 8.90 5.15
CA LEU A 17 -14.86 9.31 6.00
C LEU A 17 -14.36 10.70 5.62
N SER A 18 -14.04 11.51 6.63
CA SER A 18 -13.31 12.75 6.43
C SER A 18 -11.90 12.47 5.89
N PRO A 19 -11.23 13.44 5.24
CA PRO A 19 -9.85 13.27 4.78
C PRO A 19 -8.88 12.87 5.91
N SER A 20 -9.09 13.40 7.11
CA SER A 20 -8.26 13.09 8.28
C SER A 20 -8.48 11.66 8.79
N ASP A 21 -9.74 11.22 8.84
CA ASP A 21 -10.08 9.84 9.22
C ASP A 21 -9.56 8.84 8.19
N ARG A 22 -9.65 9.22 6.91
CA ARG A 22 -9.10 8.42 5.81
C ARG A 22 -7.59 8.25 5.93
N ALA A 23 -6.86 9.34 6.20
CA ALA A 23 -5.42 9.29 6.42
C ALA A 23 -5.04 8.41 7.62
N ARG A 24 -5.86 8.39 8.68
CA ARG A 24 -5.64 7.53 9.85
C ARG A 24 -5.82 6.05 9.52
N VAL A 25 -6.85 5.70 8.75
CA VAL A 25 -7.07 4.33 8.25
C VAL A 25 -5.94 3.89 7.32
N ASP A 26 -5.52 4.77 6.42
CA ASP A 26 -4.45 4.49 5.45
C ASP A 26 -3.11 4.27 6.16
N ARG A 27 -2.78 5.09 7.17
CA ARG A 27 -1.57 4.90 8.00
C ARG A 27 -1.58 3.55 8.73
N ARG A 28 -2.69 3.20 9.38
CA ARG A 28 -2.82 1.90 10.07
C ARG A 28 -2.71 0.72 9.11
N THR A 29 -3.21 0.89 7.89
CA THR A 29 -3.10 -0.11 6.83
C THR A 29 -1.64 -0.27 6.37
N ALA A 30 -0.90 0.83 6.22
CA ALA A 30 0.51 0.80 5.87
C ALA A 30 1.37 0.13 6.97
N GLU A 31 1.17 0.51 8.23
CA GLU A 31 1.86 -0.10 9.38
C GLU A 31 1.64 -1.62 9.46
N ALA A 32 0.44 -2.09 9.15
CA ALA A 32 0.13 -3.53 9.13
C ALA A 32 0.80 -4.28 7.98
N ILE A 33 1.00 -3.62 6.83
CA ILE A 33 1.71 -4.19 5.68
C ILE A 33 3.21 -4.23 5.96
N ASP A 34 3.77 -3.17 6.52
CA ASP A 34 5.20 -3.10 6.86
C ASP A 34 5.58 -4.09 7.96
N GLY A 35 4.67 -4.37 8.89
CA GLY A 35 4.85 -5.41 9.90
C GLY A 35 4.69 -6.85 9.38
N CYS A 36 4.27 -7.03 8.13
CA CYS A 36 4.13 -8.34 7.50
C CYS A 36 5.47 -8.73 6.88
N ASP A 37 6.26 -9.51 7.62
CA ASP A 37 7.53 -10.06 7.12
C ASP A 37 7.24 -11.15 6.07
N PRO A 38 7.61 -10.95 4.79
CA PRO A 38 7.40 -11.95 3.75
C PRO A 38 8.30 -13.18 3.89
N ALA A 39 9.31 -13.14 4.77
CA ALA A 39 10.20 -14.26 5.09
C ALA A 39 9.77 -15.01 6.38
N ALA A 40 8.73 -14.54 7.08
CA ALA A 40 8.19 -15.27 8.21
C ALA A 40 7.63 -16.63 7.73
N PRO A 41 7.97 -17.75 8.39
CA PRO A 41 7.41 -19.05 8.04
C PRO A 41 5.88 -18.98 8.12
N GLU A 42 5.19 -19.45 7.09
CA GLU A 42 3.72 -19.43 7.07
C GLU A 42 3.19 -20.10 8.34
N PRO A 43 2.23 -19.49 9.05
CA PRO A 43 1.53 -20.17 10.12
C PRO A 43 0.85 -21.42 9.53
N VAL A 44 0.95 -22.54 10.24
CA VAL A 44 0.56 -23.90 9.78
C VAL A 44 -0.94 -24.04 9.45
N ASP A 45 -1.74 -23.00 9.68
CA ASP A 45 -3.15 -22.97 9.31
C ASP A 45 -3.32 -22.48 7.87
N GLY A 46 -3.11 -23.41 6.93
CA GLY A 46 -3.42 -23.27 5.51
C GLY A 46 -4.92 -23.10 5.24
N SER A 47 -5.47 -21.94 5.60
CA SER A 47 -6.76 -21.45 5.13
C SER A 47 -6.50 -20.57 3.91
N GLY A 48 -7.10 -20.89 2.77
CA GLY A 48 -6.93 -20.17 1.48
C GLY A 48 -7.28 -18.66 1.46
N ALA A 49 -7.46 -18.03 2.63
CA ALA A 49 -7.49 -16.59 2.81
C ALA A 49 -6.16 -15.91 2.44
N ASP A 50 -5.02 -16.61 2.58
CA ASP A 50 -3.70 -16.05 2.29
C ASP A 50 -3.44 -15.84 0.79
N ASP A 51 -4.01 -16.67 -0.08
CA ASP A 51 -3.88 -16.47 -1.53
C ASP A 51 -4.60 -15.20 -2.01
N GLY A 52 -5.77 -14.88 -1.42
CA GLY A 52 -6.50 -13.65 -1.71
C GLY A 52 -5.75 -12.40 -1.20
N MET A 53 -5.14 -12.51 -0.02
CA MET A 53 -4.33 -11.43 0.55
C MET A 53 -3.06 -11.18 -0.29
N ARG A 54 -2.35 -12.24 -0.70
CA ARG A 54 -1.17 -12.17 -1.56
C ARG A 54 -1.50 -11.53 -2.92
N ARG A 55 -2.63 -11.89 -3.53
CA ARG A 55 -3.10 -11.26 -4.77
C ARG A 55 -3.37 -9.77 -4.61
N HIS A 56 -4.08 -9.36 -3.56
CA HIS A 56 -4.36 -7.94 -3.32
C HIS A 56 -3.11 -7.12 -3.01
N LEU A 57 -2.13 -7.69 -2.32
CA LEU A 57 -0.83 -7.04 -2.11
C LEU A 57 -0.08 -6.84 -3.43
N ALA A 58 -0.12 -7.81 -4.34
CA ALA A 58 0.47 -7.67 -5.67
C ALA A 58 -0.24 -6.60 -6.51
N GLU A 59 -1.58 -6.57 -6.50
CA GLU A 59 -2.39 -5.55 -7.19
C GLU A 59 -2.10 -4.14 -6.65
N TYR A 60 -2.01 -3.98 -5.32
CA TYR A 60 -1.67 -2.72 -4.68
C TYR A 60 -0.27 -2.23 -5.06
N ARG A 61 0.73 -3.11 -5.07
CA ARG A 61 2.11 -2.79 -5.50
C ARG A 61 2.16 -2.34 -6.96
N GLY A 62 1.43 -3.00 -7.85
CA GLY A 62 1.33 -2.59 -9.25
C GLY A 62 0.73 -1.20 -9.44
N LEU A 63 -0.32 -0.86 -8.68
CA LEU A 63 -0.90 0.48 -8.69
C LEU A 63 0.06 1.54 -8.13
N LEU A 64 0.85 1.19 -7.12
CA LEU A 64 1.87 2.08 -6.56
C LEU A 64 2.97 2.39 -7.57
N GLN A 65 3.47 1.38 -8.29
CA GLN A 65 4.45 1.53 -9.36
C GLN A 65 3.92 2.43 -10.49
N LEU A 66 2.71 2.17 -11.00
CA LEU A 66 2.10 3.01 -12.04
C LEU A 66 1.97 4.47 -11.63
N ARG A 67 1.66 4.74 -10.36
CA ARG A 67 1.57 6.10 -9.83
C ARG A 67 2.94 6.77 -9.75
N THR A 68 3.98 6.03 -9.35
CA THR A 68 5.37 6.50 -9.32
C THR A 68 5.87 6.76 -10.74
N ASP A 69 5.64 5.86 -11.69
CA ASP A 69 6.01 6.03 -13.10
C ASP A 69 5.31 7.25 -13.71
N ALA A 70 4.01 7.43 -13.44
CA ALA A 70 3.28 8.62 -13.88
C ALA A 70 3.75 9.92 -13.21
N ALA A 71 4.31 9.85 -12.00
CA ALA A 71 4.95 11.00 -11.36
C ALA A 71 6.31 11.29 -12.00
N ASN A 72 7.10 10.26 -12.28
CA ASN A 72 8.41 10.35 -12.94
C ASN A 72 8.28 10.91 -14.37
N VAL A 73 7.27 10.47 -15.13
CA VAL A 73 6.98 11.02 -16.48
C VAL A 73 6.67 12.51 -16.39
N ARG A 74 5.80 12.91 -15.46
CA ARG A 74 5.47 14.34 -15.27
C ARG A 74 6.67 15.17 -14.81
N LEU A 75 7.58 14.59 -14.03
CA LEU A 75 8.82 15.23 -13.61
C LEU A 75 9.80 15.41 -14.79
N ALA A 76 9.92 14.38 -15.64
CA ALA A 76 10.72 14.43 -16.86
C ALA A 76 10.15 15.43 -17.88
N GLU A 77 8.82 15.52 -18.02
CA GLU A 77 8.15 16.53 -18.84
C GLU A 77 8.34 17.96 -18.27
N ALA A 78 8.46 18.10 -16.96
CA ALA A 78 8.76 19.36 -16.28
C ALA A 78 10.25 19.77 -16.33
N GLY A 79 11.12 18.93 -16.90
CA GLY A 79 12.56 19.21 -17.05
C GLY A 79 13.41 18.93 -15.81
N GLU A 80 12.86 18.36 -14.74
CA GLU A 80 13.62 17.90 -13.58
C GLU A 80 14.01 16.42 -13.80
N VAL A 81 15.15 16.19 -14.46
CA VAL A 81 15.72 14.86 -14.60
C VAL A 81 16.42 14.51 -13.28
N PHE A 82 15.93 13.49 -12.56
CA PHE A 82 16.73 12.80 -11.54
C PHE A 82 17.94 12.21 -12.24
N ALA A 83 19.09 12.87 -12.13
CA ALA A 83 20.35 12.25 -12.50
C ALA A 83 20.56 11.05 -11.56
N PRO A 84 20.82 9.83 -12.07
CA PRO A 84 21.32 8.77 -11.21
C PRO A 84 22.61 9.26 -10.57
N GLU A 85 22.76 9.04 -9.26
CA GLU A 85 24.02 9.32 -8.56
C GLU A 85 25.15 8.62 -9.34
N ASP A 86 26.07 9.44 -9.85
CA ASP A 86 27.27 9.05 -10.57
C ASP A 86 28.23 8.45 -9.53
N ASP A 87 28.12 7.14 -9.29
CA ASP A 87 29.16 6.38 -8.58
C ASP A 87 30.36 6.23 -9.53
N ALA A 88 31.32 7.15 -9.40
CA ALA A 88 32.65 7.10 -10.01
C ALA A 88 33.75 7.02 -8.94
#